data_AF-A0A834I824-F1
#
_entry.id   AF-A0A834I824-F1
#
_cell.length_a   1.000
_cell.length_b   1.000
_cell.length_c   1.000
_cell.angle_alpha   90.00
_cell.angle_beta   90.00
_cell.angle_gamma   90.00
#
_symmetry.space_group_name_H-M   'P 1'
#
loop_
_entity.id
_entity.type
_entity.pdbx_description
1 polymer ?
#
loop_
_entity_poly.entity_id
_entity_poly.type
_entity_poly.pdbx_seq_one_letter_code
_entity_poly.pdbx_strand_id
1 'polypeptide(L)'
;MDVIGIKFHTYSGYRNANNFSQIISTYMDSFIDAGFNLKLLDIGDTILNEEDFFNIAVEVRCITDMYECFKKGTAKIIAEVGRFFVSSAYTLACKIDDIRELTNTTNIHRIYHINHDKYNFSCVYSDVPIVPKPLKTHNNKKLYASSIWGPSNNEEDQIVENVNLPKMSMGDWIIFENMGAYTSPESSGLDIIYTDNENNIYLDNPLMETEQFSDDITVPNNTSVRNMIILPFYSDNMTAGNHRLKYIHLSDAFNY
;
A
#
# COMPACT_ATOMS: atom_id res chain seq x y z
N MET A 1 -34.31 20.45 5.58
CA MET A 1 -33.04 19.87 5.10
C MET A 1 -33.40 18.55 4.44
N ASP A 2 -32.85 18.27 3.26
CA ASP A 2 -33.11 17.00 2.55
C ASP A 2 -32.10 15.95 3.03
N VAL A 3 -32.59 14.89 3.68
CA VAL A 3 -31.75 13.78 4.16
C VAL A 3 -31.98 12.62 3.21
N ILE A 4 -30.96 12.32 2.41
CA ILE A 4 -31.05 11.32 1.35
C ILE A 4 -30.47 9.96 1.75
N GLY A 5 -29.77 9.87 2.88
CA GLY A 5 -29.05 8.66 3.22
C GLY A 5 -28.23 8.71 4.50
N ILE A 6 -27.60 7.58 4.80
CA ILE A 6 -26.74 7.37 5.97
C ILE A 6 -25.34 7.05 5.47
N LYS A 7 -24.33 7.68 6.06
CA LYS A 7 -22.92 7.32 5.87
C LYS A 7 -22.40 6.64 7.12
N PHE A 8 -21.77 5.49 6.95
CA PHE A 8 -21.18 4.68 7.98
C PHE A 8 -19.68 4.51 7.72
N HIS A 9 -18.88 4.57 8.78
CA HIS A 9 -17.45 4.35 8.70
C HIS A 9 -16.98 3.61 9.96
N THR A 10 -16.37 2.44 9.78
CA THR A 10 -15.67 1.75 10.86
C THR A 10 -14.18 2.09 10.75
N TYR A 11 -13.59 2.59 11.83
CA TYR A 11 -12.14 2.74 11.89
C TYR A 11 -11.44 1.38 11.69
N SER A 12 -10.25 1.39 11.09
CA SER A 12 -9.40 0.22 10.80
C SER A 12 -9.10 -0.68 12.01
N GLY A 13 -9.28 -0.17 13.23
CA GLY A 13 -9.13 -0.93 14.47
C GLY A 13 -10.37 -1.71 14.92
N TYR A 14 -11.55 -1.45 14.34
CA TYR A 14 -12.80 -2.13 14.72
C TYR A 14 -13.04 -3.38 13.85
N ARG A 15 -12.19 -4.39 14.06
CA ARG A 15 -12.08 -5.62 13.25
C ARG A 15 -13.22 -6.63 13.44
N ASN A 16 -14.34 -6.22 14.01
CA ASN A 16 -15.47 -7.11 14.24
C ASN A 16 -16.62 -6.71 13.32
N ALA A 17 -16.66 -7.30 12.12
CA ALA A 17 -17.81 -7.23 11.22
C ALA A 17 -19.10 -7.76 11.87
N ASN A 18 -18.96 -8.53 12.97
CA ASN A 18 -20.06 -8.96 13.81
C ASN A 18 -20.85 -7.72 14.30
N ASN A 19 -22.08 -7.59 13.79
CA ASN A 19 -23.08 -6.55 14.08
C ASN A 19 -23.12 -5.35 13.11
N PHE A 20 -22.42 -5.39 11.98
CA PHE A 20 -22.48 -4.32 10.97
C PHE A 20 -23.92 -4.03 10.51
N SER A 21 -24.65 -5.07 10.10
CA SER A 21 -26.06 -4.97 9.70
C SER A 21 -26.95 -4.49 10.83
N GLN A 22 -26.76 -4.98 12.07
CA GLN A 22 -27.57 -4.58 13.22
C GLN A 22 -27.44 -3.07 13.55
N ILE A 23 -26.21 -2.55 13.51
CA ILE A 23 -25.95 -1.13 13.75
C ILE A 23 -26.61 -0.29 12.67
N ILE A 24 -26.39 -0.62 11.39
CA ILE A 24 -27.01 0.10 10.27
C ILE A 24 -28.53 0.04 10.35
N SER A 25 -29.10 -1.12 10.68
CA SER A 25 -30.54 -1.30 10.82
C SER A 25 -31.14 -0.36 11.87
N THR A 26 -30.49 -0.24 13.03
CA THR A 26 -30.96 0.65 14.11
C THR A 26 -31.08 2.11 13.63
N TYR A 27 -30.12 2.60 12.85
CA TYR A 27 -30.18 3.95 12.29
C TYR A 27 -31.19 4.04 11.15
N MET A 28 -31.20 3.09 10.22
CA MET A 28 -32.17 3.04 9.11
C MET A 28 -33.61 3.11 9.64
N ASP A 29 -33.94 2.31 10.65
CA ASP A 29 -35.27 2.30 11.29
C ASP A 29 -35.60 3.67 11.89
N SER A 30 -34.66 4.26 12.64
CA SER A 30 -34.86 5.57 13.27
C SER A 30 -35.13 6.69 12.24
N PHE A 31 -34.44 6.67 11.10
CA PHE A 31 -34.67 7.66 10.04
C PHE A 31 -35.98 7.39 9.28
N ILE A 32 -36.33 6.13 9.03
CA ILE A 32 -37.60 5.76 8.39
C ILE A 32 -38.78 6.16 9.29
N ASP A 33 -38.70 5.87 10.60
CA ASP A 33 -39.72 6.23 11.59
C ASP A 33 -39.90 7.74 11.73
N ALA A 34 -38.83 8.52 11.54
CA ALA A 34 -38.88 9.97 11.47
C ALA A 34 -39.46 10.51 10.14
N GLY A 35 -39.86 9.64 9.21
CA GLY A 35 -40.49 9.99 7.93
C GLY A 35 -39.52 10.30 6.80
N PHE A 36 -38.23 9.99 6.94
CA PHE A 36 -37.24 10.20 5.88
C PHE A 36 -37.32 9.09 4.82
N ASN A 37 -37.23 9.50 3.55
CA ASN A 37 -37.15 8.57 2.42
C ASN A 37 -35.69 8.37 2.02
N LEU A 38 -35.05 7.36 2.61
CA LEU A 38 -33.64 7.05 2.37
C LEU A 38 -33.43 6.49 0.95
N LYS A 39 -32.49 7.08 0.22
CA LYS A 39 -32.10 6.74 -1.16
C LYS A 39 -30.64 6.25 -1.26
N LEU A 40 -29.85 6.40 -0.20
CA LEU A 40 -28.44 6.08 -0.20
C LEU A 40 -28.01 5.50 1.15
N LEU A 41 -27.23 4.43 1.09
CA LEU A 41 -26.42 3.95 2.20
C LEU A 41 -24.96 3.94 1.72
N ASP A 42 -24.11 4.69 2.40
CA ASP A 42 -22.67 4.68 2.18
C ASP A 42 -22.02 3.87 3.32
N ILE A 43 -21.38 2.76 2.96
CA ILE A 43 -20.73 1.85 3.92
C ILE A 43 -19.25 2.19 4.17
N GLY A 44 -18.71 3.23 3.54
CA GLY A 44 -17.36 3.73 3.76
C GLY A 44 -16.23 2.79 3.30
N ASP A 45 -15.02 3.04 3.82
CA ASP A 45 -13.78 2.29 3.53
C ASP A 45 -13.55 1.17 4.55
N THR A 46 -14.47 0.20 4.60
CA THR A 46 -14.48 -0.85 5.62
C THR A 46 -13.80 -2.15 5.15
N ILE A 47 -13.48 -2.24 3.86
CA ILE A 47 -12.87 -3.41 3.24
C ILE A 47 -11.35 -3.18 3.19
N LEU A 48 -10.57 -4.01 3.90
CA LEU A 48 -9.11 -3.90 3.91
C LEU A 48 -8.43 -5.10 3.23
N ASN A 49 -9.08 -6.26 3.22
CA ASN A 49 -8.59 -7.50 2.63
C ASN A 49 -9.75 -8.35 2.09
N GLU A 50 -9.43 -9.50 1.51
CA GLU A 50 -10.42 -10.41 0.90
C GLU A 50 -11.40 -11.00 1.92
N GLU A 51 -10.95 -11.31 3.14
CA GLU A 51 -11.83 -11.80 4.21
C GLU A 51 -12.86 -10.74 4.61
N ASP A 52 -12.43 -9.49 4.79
CA ASP A 52 -13.32 -8.36 5.08
C ASP A 52 -14.35 -8.17 3.96
N PHE A 53 -13.92 -8.30 2.69
CA PHE A 53 -14.82 -8.20 1.54
C PHE A 53 -15.96 -9.21 1.61
N PHE A 54 -15.66 -10.48 1.89
CA PHE A 54 -16.68 -11.51 2.03
C PHE A 54 -17.60 -11.27 3.24
N ASN A 55 -17.03 -10.90 4.39
CA ASN A 55 -17.80 -10.63 5.60
C ASN A 55 -18.76 -9.44 5.40
N ILE A 56 -18.28 -8.34 4.82
CA ILE A 56 -19.10 -7.17 4.53
C ILE A 56 -20.16 -7.48 3.46
N ALA A 57 -19.84 -8.29 2.45
CA ALA A 57 -20.83 -8.70 1.45
C ALA A 57 -22.00 -9.50 2.07
N VAL A 58 -21.75 -10.33 3.08
CA VAL A 58 -22.79 -11.03 3.84
C VAL A 58 -23.66 -10.04 4.61
N GLU A 59 -23.05 -9.09 5.32
CA GLU A 59 -23.78 -8.09 6.10
C GLU A 59 -24.60 -7.13 5.22
N VAL A 60 -24.06 -6.71 4.07
CA VAL A 60 -24.77 -5.92 3.06
C VAL A 60 -25.98 -6.69 2.52
N ARG A 61 -25.83 -8.00 2.28
CA ARG A 61 -26.95 -8.85 1.84
C ARG A 61 -28.08 -8.86 2.86
N CYS A 62 -27.76 -9.03 4.15
CA CYS A 62 -28.74 -8.96 5.24
C CYS A 62 -29.52 -7.64 5.23
N ILE A 63 -28.83 -6.51 5.02
CA ILE A 63 -29.48 -5.19 4.92
C ILE A 63 -30.40 -5.11 3.69
N THR A 64 -29.91 -5.54 2.52
CA THR A 64 -30.72 -5.51 1.29
C THR A 64 -31.95 -6.40 1.35
N ASP A 65 -31.88 -7.51 2.09
CA ASP A 65 -33.01 -8.42 2.33
C ASP A 65 -33.99 -7.88 3.39
N MET A 66 -33.56 -6.95 4.23
CA MET A 66 -34.41 -6.37 5.28
C MET A 66 -35.25 -5.19 4.78
N TYR A 67 -34.66 -4.29 3.98
CA TYR A 67 -35.31 -3.03 3.60
C TYR A 67 -35.88 -3.01 2.18
N GLU A 68 -37.15 -2.65 2.06
CA GLU A 68 -37.89 -2.63 0.80
C GLU A 68 -37.32 -1.63 -0.23
N CYS A 69 -36.71 -0.53 0.24
CA CYS A 69 -36.10 0.47 -0.64
C CYS A 69 -34.92 -0.10 -1.45
N PHE A 70 -34.17 -1.06 -0.90
CA PHE A 70 -33.11 -1.76 -1.62
C PHE A 70 -33.69 -2.83 -2.55
N LYS A 71 -34.68 -3.61 -2.10
CA LYS A 71 -35.38 -4.62 -2.94
C LYS A 71 -36.01 -4.02 -4.19
N LYS A 72 -36.60 -2.84 -4.06
CA LYS A 72 -37.22 -2.10 -5.18
C LYS A 72 -36.20 -1.32 -6.02
N GLY A 73 -34.93 -1.25 -5.60
CA GLY A 73 -33.90 -0.46 -6.27
C GLY A 73 -34.11 1.06 -6.18
N THR A 74 -34.92 1.53 -5.24
CA THR A 74 -35.14 2.97 -5.00
C THR A 74 -34.06 3.59 -4.12
N ALA A 75 -33.29 2.76 -3.42
CA ALA A 75 -32.09 3.14 -2.68
C ALA A 75 -30.87 2.41 -3.22
N LYS A 76 -29.69 3.05 -3.12
CA LYS A 76 -28.40 2.49 -3.54
C LYS A 76 -27.47 2.28 -2.35
N ILE A 77 -26.59 1.30 -2.47
CA ILE A 77 -25.47 1.10 -1.55
C ILE A 77 -24.19 1.48 -2.29
N ILE A 78 -23.36 2.32 -1.67
CA ILE A 78 -22.01 2.67 -2.16
C ILE A 78 -20.98 2.36 -1.08
N ALA A 79 -19.74 2.16 -1.48
CA ALA A 79 -18.60 1.97 -0.60
C ALA A 79 -17.44 2.85 -1.06
N GLU A 80 -16.68 3.42 -0.13
CA GLU A 80 -15.55 4.31 -0.39
C GLU A 80 -14.23 3.54 -0.31
N VAL A 81 -14.16 2.42 -1.02
CA VAL A 81 -13.06 1.46 -0.87
C VAL A 81 -11.80 2.00 -1.55
N GLY A 82 -10.81 2.37 -0.76
CA GLY A 82 -9.52 2.85 -1.25
C GLY A 82 -8.43 1.81 -1.06
N ARG A 83 -8.11 1.55 0.22
CA ARG A 83 -6.96 0.72 0.61
C ARG A 83 -6.96 -0.66 -0.04
N PHE A 84 -8.10 -1.34 -0.06
CA PHE A 84 -8.23 -2.69 -0.61
C PHE A 84 -7.75 -2.81 -2.06
N PHE A 85 -8.01 -1.81 -2.91
CA PHE A 85 -7.63 -1.88 -4.32
C PHE A 85 -6.15 -1.61 -4.56
N VAL A 86 -5.57 -0.68 -3.81
CA VAL A 86 -4.24 -0.15 -4.14
C VAL A 86 -3.13 -0.69 -3.24
N SER A 87 -3.46 -1.15 -2.03
CA SER A 87 -2.46 -1.58 -1.03
C SER A 87 -1.45 -2.56 -1.63
N SER A 88 -1.91 -3.68 -2.19
CA SER A 88 -1.07 -4.74 -2.77
C SER A 88 -0.56 -4.43 -4.18
N ALA A 89 -1.04 -3.36 -4.82
CA ALA A 89 -0.62 -3.01 -6.18
C ALA A 89 0.84 -2.54 -6.22
N TYR A 90 1.36 -2.02 -5.09
CA TYR A 90 2.70 -1.47 -5.01
C TYR A 90 3.55 -2.15 -3.92
N THR A 91 4.82 -2.28 -4.24
CA THR A 91 5.88 -2.80 -3.39
C THR A 91 7.01 -1.77 -3.39
N LEU A 92 7.43 -1.28 -2.23
CA LEU A 92 8.52 -0.32 -2.13
C LEU A 92 9.84 -1.07 -1.92
N ALA A 93 10.86 -0.79 -2.74
CA ALA A 93 12.20 -1.31 -2.52
C ALA A 93 13.17 -0.18 -2.13
N CYS A 94 13.84 -0.37 -1.01
CA CYS A 94 14.72 0.63 -0.41
C CYS A 94 16.15 0.08 -0.35
N LYS A 95 17.12 0.93 -0.68
CA LYS A 95 18.54 0.58 -0.61
C LYS A 95 19.09 0.90 0.78
N ILE A 96 19.94 0.04 1.31
CA ILE A 96 20.69 0.29 2.54
C ILE A 96 21.85 1.23 2.23
N ASP A 97 21.85 2.40 2.85
CA ASP A 97 22.88 3.43 2.68
C ASP A 97 23.90 3.46 3.82
N ASP A 98 23.48 3.13 5.06
CA ASP A 98 24.37 3.06 6.22
C ASP A 98 24.00 1.87 7.13
N ILE A 99 24.99 1.30 7.81
CA ILE A 99 24.81 0.20 8.76
C ILE A 99 25.54 0.52 10.06
N ARG A 100 24.83 0.45 11.17
CA ARG A 100 25.42 0.55 12.52
C ARG A 100 25.19 -0.73 13.29
N GLU A 101 26.11 -1.06 14.18
CA GLU A 101 25.97 -2.17 15.10
C GLU A 101 26.05 -1.66 16.53
N LEU A 102 24.99 -1.87 17.31
CA LEU A 102 25.00 -1.66 18.75
C LEU A 102 25.34 -3.00 19.41
N THR A 103 26.53 -3.08 20.00
CA THR A 103 26.96 -4.28 20.71
C THR A 103 26.73 -4.08 22.21
N ASN A 104 25.89 -4.91 22.81
CA ASN A 104 25.89 -5.12 24.25
C ASN A 104 26.62 -6.45 24.54
N THR A 105 27.08 -6.64 25.78
CA THR A 105 28.00 -7.70 26.25
C THR A 105 27.77 -9.12 25.69
N THR A 106 26.56 -9.45 25.25
CA THR A 106 26.21 -10.75 24.62
C THR A 106 25.46 -10.66 23.29
N ASN A 107 24.97 -9.49 22.89
CA ASN A 107 24.05 -9.34 21.75
C ASN A 107 24.46 -8.19 20.83
N ILE A 108 24.39 -8.43 19.53
CA ILE A 108 24.60 -7.41 18.48
C ILE A 108 23.23 -7.05 17.92
N HIS A 109 22.85 -5.78 18.05
CA HIS A 109 21.68 -5.19 17.38
C HIS A 109 22.14 -4.42 16.15
N ARG A 110 21.58 -4.72 14.97
CA ARG A 110 21.92 -4.04 13.71
C ARG A 110 20.94 -2.93 13.38
N ILE A 111 21.45 -1.80 12.95
CA ILE A 111 20.63 -0.67 12.50
C ILE A 111 20.92 -0.47 11.02
N TYR A 112 19.92 -0.69 10.18
CA TYR A 112 19.99 -0.45 8.74
C TYR A 112 19.34 0.89 8.42
N HIS A 113 20.11 1.87 7.94
CA HIS A 113 19.56 3.11 7.43
C HIS A 113 19.29 2.94 5.94
N ILE A 114 18.07 3.22 5.52
CA ILE A 114 17.64 3.14 4.14
C ILE A 114 17.48 4.53 3.54
N ASN A 115 17.46 4.58 2.22
CA ASN A 115 17.38 5.82 1.44
C ASN A 115 15.98 6.48 1.38
N HIS A 116 15.11 6.16 2.33
CA HIS A 116 13.76 6.71 2.44
C HIS A 116 13.46 7.06 3.88
N ASP A 117 12.80 8.20 4.06
CA ASP A 117 12.36 8.63 5.37
C ASP A 117 11.01 8.01 5.72
N LYS A 118 10.64 8.12 7.00
CA LYS A 118 9.35 7.66 7.51
C LYS A 118 8.15 8.35 6.87
N TYR A 119 8.30 9.52 6.23
CA TYR A 119 7.19 10.17 5.54
C TYR A 119 6.82 9.45 4.23
N ASN A 120 7.78 8.80 3.56
CA ASN A 120 7.50 7.85 2.49
C ASN A 120 6.68 6.64 2.98
N PHE A 121 6.84 6.29 4.26
CA PHE A 121 6.10 5.25 4.95
C PHE A 121 4.96 5.82 5.79
N SER A 122 4.16 6.77 5.28
CA SER A 122 3.01 7.30 6.01
C SER A 122 1.99 6.21 6.40
N CYS A 123 2.05 5.04 5.79
CA CYS A 123 1.33 3.83 6.19
C CYS A 123 1.79 3.25 7.55
N VAL A 124 2.96 3.63 8.08
CA VAL A 124 3.40 3.31 9.46
C VAL A 124 2.42 3.86 10.50
N TYR A 125 1.72 4.95 10.18
CA TYR A 125 0.67 5.50 11.05
C TYR A 125 -0.65 4.72 10.96
N SER A 126 -0.72 3.67 10.13
CA SER A 126 -1.89 2.79 10.02
C SER A 126 -1.72 1.50 10.83
N ASP A 127 -2.84 0.84 11.13
CA ASP A 127 -2.87 -0.41 11.91
C ASP A 127 -2.31 -1.65 11.15
N VAL A 128 -1.71 -1.45 9.98
CA VAL A 128 -1.17 -2.52 9.14
C VAL A 128 0.34 -2.64 9.37
N PRO A 129 0.83 -3.76 9.91
CA PRO A 129 2.25 -3.94 10.14
C PRO A 129 3.00 -4.02 8.80
N ILE A 130 4.06 -3.24 8.70
CA ILE A 130 4.99 -3.28 7.56
C ILE A 130 6.04 -4.33 7.86
N VAL A 131 6.25 -5.25 6.91
CA VAL A 131 7.18 -6.37 7.06
C VAL A 131 8.34 -6.20 6.06
N PRO A 132 9.54 -5.81 6.51
CA PRO A 132 10.70 -5.72 5.63
C PRO A 132 11.17 -7.11 5.21
N LYS A 133 11.51 -7.27 3.93
CA LYS A 133 12.07 -8.50 3.37
C LYS A 133 13.35 -8.18 2.59
N PRO A 134 14.47 -8.85 2.85
CA PRO A 134 15.64 -8.73 1.98
C PRO A 134 15.27 -9.12 0.54
N LEU A 135 15.70 -8.33 -0.45
CA LEU A 135 15.48 -8.66 -1.87
C LEU A 135 16.26 -9.91 -2.29
N LYS A 136 17.48 -10.05 -1.77
CA LYS A 136 18.34 -11.20 -2.05
C LYS A 136 18.00 -12.37 -1.13
N THR A 137 18.01 -13.57 -1.68
CA THR A 137 17.92 -14.79 -0.86
C THR A 137 19.22 -14.97 -0.08
N HIS A 138 19.13 -15.00 1.25
CA HIS A 138 20.27 -15.29 2.11
C HIS A 138 20.30 -16.77 2.47
N ASN A 139 21.29 -17.51 1.96
CA ASN A 139 21.48 -18.93 2.28
C ASN A 139 21.79 -19.17 3.77
N ASN A 140 22.28 -18.14 4.47
CA ASN A 140 22.54 -18.19 5.89
C ASN A 140 21.24 -17.95 6.67
N LYS A 141 20.80 -18.95 7.45
CA LYS A 141 19.59 -18.87 8.28
C LYS A 141 19.77 -18.06 9.57
N LYS A 142 20.98 -17.59 9.88
CA LYS A 142 21.22 -16.82 11.10
C LYS A 142 20.60 -15.44 10.97
N LEU A 143 19.61 -15.17 11.82
CA LEU A 143 18.97 -13.87 11.95
C LEU A 143 19.57 -13.09 13.12
N TYR A 144 19.44 -11.77 13.04
CA TYR A 144 19.93 -10.83 14.02
C TYR A 144 18.84 -9.82 14.35
N ALA A 145 18.72 -9.48 15.64
CA ALA A 145 17.88 -8.37 16.08
C ALA A 145 18.34 -7.10 15.37
N SER A 146 17.41 -6.45 14.69
CA SER A 146 17.69 -5.32 13.82
C SER A 146 16.58 -4.26 13.90
N SER A 147 16.89 -3.04 13.50
CA SER A 147 15.94 -1.95 13.28
C SER A 147 16.22 -1.27 11.94
N ILE A 148 15.19 -0.67 11.34
CA ILE A 148 15.28 0.05 10.06
C ILE A 148 14.89 1.50 10.25
N TRP A 149 15.73 2.39 9.75
CA TRP A 149 15.67 3.83 9.95
C TRP A 149 15.77 4.54 8.60
N GLY A 150 15.16 5.71 8.50
CA GLY A 150 15.39 6.60 7.38
C GLY A 150 16.73 7.35 7.48
N PRO A 151 17.03 8.22 6.49
CA PRO A 151 18.34 8.84 6.35
C PRO A 151 18.57 10.01 7.33
N SER A 152 17.53 10.55 7.98
CA SER A 152 17.63 11.83 8.71
C SER A 152 18.36 11.75 10.06
N ASN A 153 18.77 10.55 10.51
CA ASN A 153 19.38 10.30 11.82
C ASN A 153 18.57 10.82 13.02
N ASN A 154 17.28 11.13 12.84
CA ASN A 154 16.36 11.54 13.90
C ASN A 154 15.65 10.30 14.48
N GLU A 155 15.38 10.29 15.78
CA GLU A 155 14.56 9.27 16.46
C GLU A 155 13.17 9.14 15.85
N GLU A 156 12.62 10.24 15.34
CA GLU A 156 11.32 10.23 14.67
C GLU A 156 11.33 9.44 13.35
N ASP A 157 12.50 9.24 12.75
CA ASP A 157 12.70 8.58 11.44
C ASP A 157 12.95 7.06 11.57
N GLN A 158 12.59 6.49 12.71
CA GLN A 158 12.54 5.03 12.87
C GLN A 158 11.30 4.47 12.16
N ILE A 159 11.54 3.57 11.18
CA ILE A 159 10.51 2.97 10.32
C ILE A 159 10.09 1.61 10.85
N VAL A 160 11.07 0.77 11.22
CA VAL A 160 10.83 -0.55 11.84
C VAL A 160 11.62 -0.63 13.12
N GLU A 161 10.92 -0.70 14.24
CA GLU A 161 11.54 -0.71 15.56
C GLU A 161 12.34 -1.98 15.82
N ASN A 162 11.74 -3.15 15.56
CA ASN A 162 12.32 -4.44 15.85
C ASN A 162 12.00 -5.45 14.74
N VAL A 163 13.04 -6.03 14.14
CA VAL A 163 12.92 -7.10 13.15
C VAL A 163 14.12 -8.04 13.20
N ASN A 164 13.90 -9.31 12.89
CA ASN A 164 14.98 -10.28 12.74
C ASN A 164 15.34 -10.43 11.26
N LEU A 165 16.50 -9.91 10.87
CA LEU A 165 17.00 -9.97 9.49
C LEU A 165 18.29 -10.78 9.40
N PRO A 166 18.59 -11.41 8.26
CA PRO A 166 19.92 -11.92 7.99
C PRO A 166 20.94 -10.77 8.01
N LYS A 167 22.23 -11.12 8.05
CA LYS A 167 23.29 -10.10 7.88
C LYS A 167 23.22 -9.54 6.45
N MET A 168 22.97 -8.24 6.33
CA MET A 168 22.95 -7.50 5.07
C MET A 168 24.17 -6.55 4.98
N SER A 169 24.46 -6.05 3.78
CA SER A 169 25.58 -5.15 3.49
C SER A 169 25.07 -3.82 2.94
N MET A 170 25.90 -2.78 3.02
CA MET A 170 25.59 -1.52 2.34
C MET A 170 25.38 -1.77 0.84
N GLY A 171 24.35 -1.14 0.28
CA GLY A 171 23.91 -1.35 -1.09
C GLY A 171 23.00 -2.55 -1.34
N ASP A 172 22.76 -3.41 -0.34
CA ASP A 172 21.67 -4.39 -0.42
C ASP A 172 20.31 -3.69 -0.33
N TRP A 173 19.27 -4.39 -0.78
CA TRP A 173 17.91 -3.87 -0.89
C TRP A 173 16.96 -4.57 0.07
N ILE A 174 16.08 -3.79 0.68
CA ILE A 174 14.96 -4.23 1.52
C ILE A 174 13.66 -3.87 0.81
N ILE A 175 12.77 -4.85 0.68
CA ILE A 175 11.46 -4.73 0.09
C ILE A 175 10.41 -4.61 1.20
N PHE A 176 9.41 -3.78 0.93
CA PHE A 176 8.19 -3.63 1.69
C PHE A 176 7.01 -3.84 0.75
N GLU A 177 6.30 -4.94 0.93
CA GLU A 177 5.08 -5.23 0.17
C GLU A 177 3.89 -4.43 0.73
N ASN A 178 2.80 -4.35 -0.03
CA ASN A 178 1.55 -3.69 0.35
C ASN A 178 1.71 -2.18 0.63
N MET A 179 2.54 -1.52 -0.19
CA MET A 179 2.95 -0.12 -0.04
C MET A 179 2.22 0.81 -1.01
N GLY A 180 1.01 0.45 -1.46
CA GLY A 180 0.26 1.28 -2.42
C GLY A 180 -0.83 2.16 -1.82
N ALA A 181 -1.13 2.01 -0.54
CA ALA A 181 -2.13 2.80 0.16
C ALA A 181 -1.48 3.67 1.24
N TYR A 182 -1.77 4.97 1.23
CA TYR A 182 -1.25 5.92 2.21
C TYR A 182 0.27 5.87 2.31
N THR A 183 0.92 5.85 1.16
CA THR A 183 2.36 5.98 0.97
C THR A 183 2.55 7.16 0.04
N SER A 184 3.50 8.04 0.36
CA SER A 184 3.72 9.24 -0.46
C SER A 184 4.87 8.99 -1.44
N PRO A 185 4.61 8.92 -2.75
CA PRO A 185 5.66 8.96 -3.76
C PRO A 185 6.18 10.39 -3.98
N GLU A 186 5.42 11.41 -3.56
CA GLU A 186 5.71 12.83 -3.85
C GLU A 186 6.96 13.35 -3.14
N SER A 187 7.43 12.70 -2.07
CA SER A 187 8.57 13.21 -1.29
C SER A 187 9.96 12.81 -1.81
N SER A 188 10.11 11.88 -2.77
CA SER A 188 11.45 11.29 -3.02
C SER A 188 11.86 10.98 -4.47
N GLY A 189 11.20 11.48 -5.53
CA GLY A 189 11.75 11.28 -6.89
C GLY A 189 11.69 9.82 -7.35
N LEU A 190 10.65 9.08 -6.93
CA LEU A 190 10.56 7.64 -7.12
C LEU A 190 10.28 7.23 -8.57
N ASP A 191 11.06 6.29 -9.10
CA ASP A 191 10.73 5.56 -10.33
C ASP A 191 9.78 4.40 -9.98
N ILE A 192 8.66 4.31 -10.68
CA ILE A 192 7.73 3.18 -10.64
C ILE A 192 8.23 2.16 -11.66
N ILE A 193 8.65 1.00 -11.16
CA ILE A 193 8.88 -0.19 -11.95
C ILE A 193 7.61 -1.02 -11.94
N TYR A 194 7.19 -1.58 -13.07
CA TYR A 194 6.11 -2.57 -13.05
C TYR A 194 6.37 -3.69 -14.03
N THR A 195 5.74 -4.85 -13.78
CA THR A 195 5.85 -6.02 -14.65
C THR A 195 4.50 -6.44 -15.20
N ASP A 196 4.46 -6.85 -16.46
CA ASP A 196 3.27 -7.51 -17.01
C ASP A 196 3.29 -9.03 -16.75
N ASN A 197 2.23 -9.72 -17.18
CA ASN A 197 2.09 -11.17 -17.00
C ASN A 197 3.12 -11.99 -17.80
N GLU A 198 3.91 -11.36 -18.67
CA GLU A 198 4.98 -11.97 -19.45
C GLU A 198 6.37 -11.66 -18.86
N ASN A 199 6.43 -11.00 -17.71
CA ASN A 199 7.64 -10.50 -17.04
C ASN A 199 8.38 -9.38 -17.81
N ASN A 200 7.71 -8.67 -18.73
CA ASN A 200 8.29 -7.44 -19.27
C ASN A 200 8.33 -6.38 -18.18
N ILE A 201 9.38 -5.56 -18.15
CA ILE A 201 9.62 -4.56 -17.10
C ILE A 201 9.50 -3.17 -17.68
N TYR A 202 8.73 -2.32 -17.00
CA TYR A 202 8.46 -0.95 -17.38
C TYR A 202 8.94 -0.02 -16.27
N LEU A 203 9.38 1.18 -16.64
CA LEU A 203 9.87 2.23 -15.75
C LEU A 203 9.08 3.51 -16.04
N ASP A 204 8.52 4.11 -15.01
CA ASP A 204 7.76 5.37 -15.09
C ASP A 204 8.24 6.32 -13.97
N ASN A 205 8.46 7.60 -14.29
CA ASN A 205 8.86 8.61 -13.30
C ASN A 205 7.79 9.71 -13.24
N PRO A 206 6.89 9.68 -12.24
CA PRO A 206 5.75 10.59 -12.17
C PRO A 206 6.13 12.05 -11.90
N LEU A 207 7.39 12.33 -11.55
CA LEU A 207 7.89 13.68 -11.25
C LEU A 207 8.64 14.34 -12.42
N MET A 208 8.92 13.60 -13.49
CA MET A 208 9.40 14.18 -14.74
C MET A 208 8.20 14.60 -15.60
N GLU A 209 7.79 15.87 -15.48
CA GLU A 209 6.91 16.48 -16.47
C GLU A 209 7.63 16.47 -17.84
N THR A 210 7.37 15.45 -18.66
CA THR A 210 7.59 15.53 -20.10
C THR A 210 6.31 15.22 -20.84
N GLU A 211 5.90 16.23 -21.60
CA GLU A 211 4.79 16.26 -22.55
C GLU A 211 4.71 15.00 -23.42
N GLN A 212 3.47 14.61 -23.71
CA GLN A 212 3.04 13.48 -24.51
C GLN A 212 3.33 12.12 -23.88
N PHE A 213 2.26 11.51 -23.34
CA PHE A 213 2.01 10.08 -23.59
C PHE A 213 2.24 9.86 -25.09
N SER A 214 3.42 9.40 -25.49
CA SER A 214 3.58 8.84 -26.83
C SER A 214 2.62 7.67 -26.91
N ASP A 215 1.83 7.61 -27.97
CA ASP A 215 0.77 6.63 -28.26
C ASP A 215 1.22 5.14 -28.27
N ASP A 216 2.32 4.77 -27.63
CA ASP A 216 2.90 3.43 -27.56
C ASP A 216 2.76 2.75 -26.18
N ILE A 217 1.80 3.17 -25.35
CA ILE A 217 1.30 2.33 -24.24
C ILE A 217 -0.15 1.94 -24.51
N THR A 218 -0.35 0.99 -25.43
CA THR A 218 -1.51 0.11 -25.32
C THR A 218 -1.26 -0.87 -24.20
N VAL A 219 -1.79 -0.60 -23.00
CA VAL A 219 -2.11 -1.68 -22.06
C VAL A 219 -3.11 -2.57 -22.80
N PRO A 220 -2.80 -3.84 -23.12
CA PRO A 220 -3.76 -4.69 -23.79
C PRO A 220 -5.02 -4.75 -22.94
N ASN A 221 -6.19 -4.50 -23.54
CA ASN A 221 -7.47 -4.69 -22.87
C ASN A 221 -7.48 -6.12 -22.30
N ASN A 222 -7.45 -6.24 -20.96
CA ASN A 222 -7.35 -7.47 -20.13
C ASN A 222 -5.98 -7.85 -19.52
N THR A 223 -4.91 -7.05 -19.64
CA THR A 223 -3.69 -7.33 -18.85
C THR A 223 -3.82 -6.71 -17.46
N SER A 224 -4.06 -7.55 -16.44
CA SER A 224 -3.84 -7.17 -15.05
C SER A 224 -2.33 -6.96 -14.87
N VAL A 225 -1.88 -5.71 -14.73
CA VAL A 225 -0.54 -5.40 -14.23
C VAL A 225 -0.51 -5.89 -12.78
N ARG A 226 0.34 -6.86 -12.50
CA ARG A 226 0.51 -7.41 -11.14
C ARG A 226 1.90 -7.01 -10.65
N ASN A 227 1.95 -6.48 -9.42
CA ASN A 227 3.17 -6.14 -8.70
C ASN A 227 3.97 -4.96 -9.33
N MET A 228 3.58 -3.73 -9.03
CA MET A 228 4.44 -2.57 -9.26
C MET A 228 5.49 -2.48 -8.14
N ILE A 229 6.75 -2.31 -8.49
CA ILE A 229 7.86 -2.07 -7.57
C ILE A 229 8.28 -0.60 -7.69
N ILE A 230 8.23 0.16 -6.62
CA ILE A 230 8.73 1.53 -6.61
C ILE A 230 10.19 1.52 -6.17
N LEU A 231 11.09 2.06 -7.01
CA LEU A 231 12.50 2.24 -6.73
C LEU A 231 12.89 3.72 -6.62
N PRO A 232 13.70 4.10 -5.61
CA PRO A 232 14.29 5.42 -5.51
C PRO A 232 15.47 5.58 -6.47
N PHE A 233 15.50 6.69 -7.21
CA PHE A 233 16.65 7.09 -8.02
C PHE A 233 17.15 8.46 -7.56
N TYR A 234 18.35 8.51 -6.99
CA TYR A 234 19.09 9.76 -6.75
C TYR A 234 20.25 9.82 -7.74
N SER A 235 20.21 10.76 -8.68
CA SER A 235 21.27 10.91 -9.69
C SER A 235 22.35 11.86 -9.19
N ASP A 236 23.56 11.35 -8.96
CA ASP A 236 24.76 12.18 -9.02
C ASP A 236 25.32 12.10 -10.45
N ASN A 237 24.93 13.10 -11.25
CA ASN A 237 25.47 13.47 -12.57
C ASN A 237 25.46 12.40 -13.67
N MET A 238 24.44 12.42 -14.56
CA MET A 238 24.64 12.13 -15.99
C MET A 238 23.64 12.91 -16.87
N THR A 239 24.15 13.73 -17.79
CA THR A 239 23.43 14.11 -19.02
C THR A 239 23.56 12.99 -20.05
N ALA A 240 22.48 12.65 -20.77
CA ALA A 240 22.53 11.74 -21.91
C ALA A 240 21.73 12.25 -23.12
N GLY A 241 22.16 13.37 -23.71
CA GLY A 241 21.65 13.89 -25.00
C GLY A 241 20.13 14.11 -25.05
N ASN A 242 19.55 14.06 -26.26
CA ASN A 242 18.10 14.15 -26.47
C ASN A 242 17.49 12.74 -26.33
N HIS A 243 16.87 12.52 -25.18
CA HIS A 243 16.51 11.28 -24.48
C HIS A 243 15.96 10.05 -25.26
N ARG A 244 16.28 8.86 -24.72
CA ARG A 244 15.74 7.53 -25.06
C ARG A 244 15.39 6.77 -23.76
N LEU A 245 14.25 6.09 -23.76
CA LEU A 245 13.86 5.08 -22.76
C LEU A 245 14.95 4.01 -22.63
N LYS A 246 15.22 3.55 -21.40
CA LYS A 246 16.12 2.42 -21.13
C LYS A 246 15.31 1.17 -20.79
N TYR A 247 15.46 0.17 -21.64
CA TYR A 247 15.06 -1.20 -21.35
C TYR A 247 16.08 -1.79 -20.35
N ILE A 248 15.67 -2.10 -19.13
CA ILE A 248 16.51 -2.83 -18.17
C ILE A 248 16.04 -4.28 -18.15
N HIS A 249 16.82 -5.18 -18.73
CA HIS A 249 16.56 -6.61 -18.63
C HIS A 249 16.96 -7.05 -17.19
N LEU A 250 15.98 -7.36 -16.33
CA LEU A 250 16.20 -7.70 -14.92
C LEU A 250 17.13 -8.91 -14.70
N SER A 251 17.40 -9.73 -15.73
CA SER A 251 18.45 -10.76 -15.68
C SER A 251 19.82 -10.20 -15.32
N ASP A 252 20.10 -8.94 -15.66
CA ASP A 252 21.39 -8.31 -15.38
C ASP A 252 21.46 -7.76 -13.94
N ALA A 253 20.31 -7.49 -13.32
CA ALA A 253 20.19 -7.07 -11.92
C ALA A 253 20.12 -8.26 -10.94
N PHE A 254 19.66 -9.43 -11.42
CA PHE A 254 19.46 -10.66 -10.65
C PHE A 254 20.42 -11.79 -11.00
N ASN A 255 21.62 -11.50 -11.50
CA ASN A 255 22.63 -12.54 -11.66
C ASN A 255 22.99 -13.13 -10.27
N TYR A 256 22.57 -14.39 -10.09
CA TYR A 256 22.70 -15.24 -8.91
C TYR A 256 24.15 -15.52 -8.49
#